data_AF-A0A946PI85-F1
#
_entry.id   AF-A0A946PI85-F1
#
_cell.length_a   1.000
_cell.length_b   1.000
_cell.length_c   1.000
_cell.angle_alpha   90.00
_cell.angle_beta   90.00
_cell.angle_gamma   90.00
#
_symmetry.space_group_name_H-M   'P 1'
#
loop_
_entity.id
_entity.type
_entity.pdbx_description
1 polymer ?
#
loop_
_entity_poly.entity_id
_entity_poly.type
_entity_poly.pdbx_seq_one_letter_code
_entity_poly.pdbx_strand_id
1 'polypeptide(L)'
;MKLAVRKQKQRYEYIFYQDTPEELDTNPDELSVEYEELKHLWRKNCGRYKTNPNHHFHISRGMIRDNQVFQISEITDNWKIDNPPKFYVIREIHKQGNHKFVDMAELYFCPHCEVYCRSQNSIVLPFKLWKKLELSNLPVSNPIPEITS
;
A
#
# COMPACT_ATOMS: atom_id res chain seq x y z
N MET A 1 37.88 28.98 2.35
CA MET A 1 36.43 29.07 2.09
C MET A 1 35.93 27.66 1.80
N LYS A 2 35.18 27.03 2.71
CA LYS A 2 34.65 25.68 2.49
C LYS A 2 33.41 25.80 1.61
N LEU A 3 33.50 25.36 0.36
CA LEU A 3 32.34 25.17 -0.51
C LEU A 3 31.46 24.11 0.15
N ALA A 4 30.34 24.56 0.74
CA ALA A 4 29.27 23.67 1.14
C ALA A 4 28.69 23.08 -0.15
N VAL A 5 29.18 21.90 -0.53
CA VAL A 5 28.46 21.04 -1.47
C VAL A 5 27.16 20.70 -0.76
N ARG A 6 26.08 21.45 -1.05
CA ARG A 6 24.73 21.02 -0.70
C ARG A 6 24.57 19.65 -1.33
N LYS A 7 24.72 18.58 -0.55
CA LYS A 7 24.26 17.23 -0.93
C LYS A 7 22.87 17.44 -1.49
N GLN A 8 22.69 17.15 -2.77
CA GLN A 8 21.40 17.23 -3.43
C GLN A 8 20.48 16.31 -2.61
N LYS A 9 19.60 16.88 -1.78
CA LYS A 9 18.66 16.09 -0.97
C LYS A 9 17.87 15.26 -1.97
N GLN A 10 17.93 13.92 -1.86
CA GLN A 10 17.10 13.04 -2.67
C GLN A 10 15.66 13.52 -2.56
N ARG A 11 14.99 13.68 -3.71
CA ARG A 11 13.62 14.19 -3.74
C ARG A 11 12.67 13.28 -3.00
N TYR A 12 12.84 11.96 -3.17
CA TYR A 12 12.01 10.97 -2.51
C TYR A 12 12.81 10.21 -1.47
N GLU A 13 12.18 10.02 -0.32
CA GLU A 13 12.63 9.13 0.75
C GLU A 13 11.68 7.95 0.84
N TYR A 14 12.24 6.77 1.10
CA TYR A 14 11.51 5.51 1.14
C TYR A 14 11.81 4.80 2.46
N ILE A 15 10.77 4.43 3.19
CA ILE A 15 10.88 3.60 4.40
C ILE A 15 10.13 2.31 4.13
N PHE A 16 10.77 1.17 4.39
CA PHE A 16 10.18 -0.15 4.25
C PHE A 16 9.89 -0.71 5.63
N TYR A 17 8.64 -1.11 5.86
CA TYR A 17 8.20 -1.61 7.15
C TYR A 17 8.13 -3.14 7.14
N GLN A 18 8.57 -3.73 8.25
CA GLN A 18 8.39 -5.16 8.51
C GLN A 18 7.01 -5.44 9.09
N ASP A 19 6.54 -4.54 9.96
CA ASP A 19 5.23 -4.60 10.61
C ASP A 19 4.29 -3.51 10.06
N THR A 20 2.99 -3.66 10.29
CA THR A 20 2.01 -2.64 9.88
C THR A 20 2.20 -1.36 10.70
N PRO A 21 2.40 -0.19 10.06
CA PRO A 21 2.39 1.10 10.75
C PRO A 21 1.06 1.34 11.47
N GLU A 22 1.08 1.98 12.63
CA GLU A 22 -0.11 2.24 13.46
C GLU A 22 -1.17 3.03 12.67
N GLU A 23 -0.76 3.96 11.80
CA GLU A 23 -1.65 4.75 10.97
C GLU A 23 -2.42 3.93 9.93
N LEU A 24 -1.94 2.71 9.63
CA LEU A 24 -2.57 1.76 8.71
C LEU A 24 -3.28 0.62 9.42
N ASP A 25 -2.99 0.37 10.71
CA ASP A 25 -3.65 -0.65 11.53
C ASP A 25 -4.95 -0.14 12.18
N THR A 26 -5.77 0.52 11.39
CA THR A 26 -7.09 0.99 11.82
C THR A 26 -8.11 -0.12 11.59
N ASN A 27 -8.25 -1.01 12.56
CA ASN A 27 -9.35 -1.98 12.65
C ASN A 27 -10.42 -1.43 13.59
N PRO A 28 -11.31 -0.53 13.13
CA PRO A 28 -12.39 -0.04 13.96
C PRO A 28 -13.34 -1.19 14.31
N ASP A 29 -13.89 -1.18 15.52
CA ASP A 29 -15.02 -2.03 15.87
C ASP A 29 -16.23 -1.60 15.03
N GLU A 30 -16.49 -2.35 13.95
CA GLU A 30 -17.52 -1.99 12.97
C GLU A 30 -18.96 -2.02 13.53
N LEU A 31 -19.14 -2.62 14.71
CA LEU A 31 -20.43 -2.72 15.41
C LEU A 31 -20.61 -1.67 16.51
N SER A 32 -19.58 -0.87 16.78
CA SER A 32 -19.63 0.16 17.82
C SER A 32 -20.47 1.36 17.38
N VAL A 33 -21.11 2.02 18.36
CA VAL A 33 -21.91 3.24 18.13
C VAL A 33 -21.01 4.36 17.61
N GLU A 34 -19.81 4.45 18.16
CA GLU A 34 -18.76 5.39 17.78
C GLU A 34 -18.40 5.26 16.30
N TYR A 35 -18.30 4.02 15.79
CA TYR A 35 -18.03 3.79 14.37
C TYR A 35 -19.20 4.20 13.48
N GLU A 36 -20.45 4.00 13.90
CA GLU A 36 -21.61 4.51 13.16
C GLU A 36 -21.60 6.04 13.06
N GLU A 37 -21.32 6.74 14.17
CA GLU A 37 -21.18 8.19 14.19
C GLU A 37 -20.06 8.70 13.28
N LEU A 38 -18.90 8.03 13.30
CA LEU A 38 -17.79 8.31 12.39
C LEU A 38 -18.19 8.12 10.93
N LYS A 39 -18.94 7.06 10.59
CA LYS A 39 -19.45 6.85 9.23
C LYS A 39 -20.36 7.99 8.78
N HIS A 40 -21.20 8.53 9.66
CA HIS A 40 -22.01 9.71 9.35
C HIS A 40 -21.15 10.94 9.09
N LEU A 41 -20.14 11.19 9.93
CA LEU A 41 -19.20 12.30 9.77
C LEU A 41 -18.44 12.19 8.44
N TRP A 42 -17.89 11.02 8.11
CA TRP A 42 -17.18 10.78 6.87
C TRP A 42 -18.07 10.95 5.63
N ARG A 43 -19.32 10.49 5.67
CA ARG A 43 -20.27 10.71 4.56
C ARG A 43 -20.60 12.19 4.34
N LYS A 44 -20.59 12.99 5.41
CA LYS A 44 -20.82 14.43 5.35
C LYS A 44 -19.60 15.17 4.80
N ASN A 45 -18.40 14.79 5.24
CA ASN A 45 -17.18 15.55 4.98
C ASN A 45 -16.43 15.09 3.72
N CYS A 46 -16.51 13.81 3.36
CA CYS A 46 -15.78 13.25 2.22
C CYS A 46 -16.71 12.81 1.10
N GLY A 47 -16.69 13.56 -0.01
CA GLY A 47 -17.46 13.22 -1.21
C GLY A 47 -17.10 11.83 -1.78
N ARG A 48 -15.83 11.41 -1.70
CA ARG A 48 -15.41 10.08 -2.14
C ARG A 48 -16.00 8.99 -1.26
N TYR A 49 -15.96 9.15 0.06
CA TYR A 49 -16.56 8.20 1.00
C TYR A 49 -18.07 8.11 0.80
N LYS A 50 -18.75 9.25 0.58
CA LYS A 50 -20.18 9.30 0.26
C LYS A 50 -20.53 8.44 -0.96
N THR A 51 -19.71 8.45 -2.01
CA THR A 51 -19.92 7.64 -3.22
C THR A 51 -19.42 6.20 -3.10
N ASN A 52 -18.39 5.97 -2.28
CA ASN A 52 -17.73 4.68 -2.14
C ASN A 52 -17.20 4.53 -0.70
N PRO A 53 -17.92 3.82 0.18
CA PRO A 53 -17.45 3.53 1.54
C PRO A 53 -16.13 2.73 1.57
N ASN A 54 -15.77 2.03 0.50
CA ASN A 54 -14.48 1.34 0.36
C ASN A 54 -13.32 2.28 0.02
N HIS A 55 -13.56 3.58 0.07
CA HIS A 55 -12.55 4.61 -0.07
C HIS A 55 -11.43 4.47 0.98
N HIS A 56 -11.80 4.11 2.21
CA HIS A 56 -10.86 3.90 3.31
C HIS A 56 -10.06 2.61 3.09
N PHE A 57 -8.77 2.67 3.38
CA PHE A 57 -7.94 1.48 3.40
C PHE A 57 -7.99 0.84 4.77
N HIS A 58 -8.25 -0.46 4.82
CA HIS A 58 -8.09 -1.29 6.01
C HIS A 58 -7.20 -2.45 5.64
N ILE A 59 -6.14 -2.69 6.42
CA ILE A 59 -5.14 -3.69 6.06
C ILE A 59 -5.67 -5.12 6.09
N SER A 60 -6.67 -5.40 6.90
CA SER A 60 -7.31 -6.72 7.02
C SER A 60 -8.37 -6.98 5.95
N ARG A 61 -8.89 -5.94 5.27
CA ARG A 61 -10.03 -6.08 4.35
C ARG A 61 -9.70 -6.99 3.17
N GLY A 62 -10.47 -8.08 3.04
CA GLY A 62 -10.31 -9.08 2.00
C GLY A 62 -9.18 -10.06 2.25
N MET A 63 -8.44 -9.94 3.36
CA MET A 63 -7.47 -10.93 3.78
C MET A 63 -8.17 -12.08 4.51
N ILE A 64 -7.71 -13.30 4.29
CA ILE A 64 -8.04 -14.48 5.12
C ILE A 64 -6.79 -14.89 5.92
N ARG A 65 -6.94 -15.80 6.88
CA ARG A 65 -5.91 -16.15 7.89
C ARG A 65 -4.50 -16.38 7.32
N ASP A 66 -4.38 -17.00 6.16
CA ASP A 66 -3.07 -17.35 5.56
C ASP A 66 -2.59 -16.31 4.54
N ASN A 67 -3.27 -15.17 4.40
CA ASN A 67 -2.85 -14.12 3.50
C ASN A 67 -1.66 -13.34 4.04
N GLN A 68 -0.74 -13.04 3.14
CA GLN A 68 0.49 -12.33 3.45
C GLN A 68 0.42 -10.87 3.04
N VAL A 69 0.99 -10.00 3.87
CA VAL A 69 1.43 -8.67 3.44
C VAL A 69 2.87 -8.83 2.98
N PHE A 70 3.14 -8.56 1.71
CA PHE A 70 4.47 -8.72 1.12
C PHE A 70 5.36 -7.51 1.38
N GLN A 71 4.78 -6.31 1.32
CA GLN A 71 5.51 -5.07 1.49
C GLN A 71 4.58 -3.96 1.94
N ILE A 72 5.08 -3.14 2.87
CA ILE A 72 4.55 -1.83 3.17
C ILE A 72 5.71 -0.85 3.00
N SER A 73 5.51 0.19 2.20
CA SER A 73 6.50 1.25 2.04
C SER A 73 5.87 2.62 2.14
N GLU A 74 6.47 3.48 2.96
CA GLU A 74 6.18 4.91 3.03
C GLU A 74 7.05 5.65 2.01
N ILE A 75 6.48 6.64 1.32
CA ILE A 75 7.16 7.49 0.36
C ILE A 75 6.89 8.95 0.70
N THR A 76 7.95 9.69 0.96
CA THR A 76 7.91 11.12 1.30
C THR A 76 8.56 11.94 0.18
N ASP A 77 7.88 12.98 -0.31
CA ASP A 77 8.45 13.95 -1.26
C ASP A 77 9.08 15.10 -0.46
N ASN A 78 10.41 15.06 -0.29
CA ASN A 78 11.19 16.05 0.44
C ASN A 78 11.13 17.46 -0.14
N TRP A 79 10.58 17.63 -1.35
CA TRP A 79 10.33 18.95 -1.94
C TRP A 79 8.95 19.50 -1.60
N LYS A 80 8.08 18.69 -0.99
CA LYS A 80 6.74 19.04 -0.51
C LYS A 80 6.58 18.61 0.94
N ILE A 81 7.37 19.22 1.84
CA ILE A 81 7.45 18.86 3.26
C ILE A 81 6.10 18.89 3.98
N ASP A 82 5.19 19.77 3.58
CA ASP A 82 3.87 19.88 4.22
C ASP A 82 2.87 18.80 3.75
N ASN A 83 3.23 18.01 2.73
CA ASN A 83 2.37 16.93 2.28
C ASN A 83 2.59 15.70 3.16
N PRO A 84 1.52 15.08 3.67
CA PRO A 84 1.60 13.77 4.30
C PRO A 84 2.24 12.74 3.36
N PRO A 85 2.94 11.74 3.91
CA PRO A 85 3.52 10.69 3.11
C PRO A 85 2.45 9.88 2.36
N LYS A 86 2.88 9.19 1.31
CA LYS A 86 2.07 8.15 0.68
C LYS A 86 2.52 6.79 1.17
N PHE A 87 1.59 5.84 1.23
CA PHE A 87 1.92 4.45 1.47
C PHE A 87 1.66 3.61 0.22
N TYR A 88 2.50 2.61 0.00
CA TYR A 88 2.23 1.52 -0.92
C TYR A 88 2.17 0.22 -0.13
N VAL A 89 1.07 -0.49 -0.29
CA VAL A 89 0.86 -1.79 0.37
C VAL A 89 0.67 -2.85 -0.69
N ILE A 90 1.49 -3.89 -0.64
CA ILE A 90 1.38 -5.08 -1.49
C ILE A 90 0.98 -6.24 -0.59
N ARG A 91 -0.19 -6.83 -0.82
CA ARG A 91 -0.73 -7.90 0.02
C ARG A 91 -1.58 -8.87 -0.77
N GLU A 92 -1.79 -10.05 -0.23
CA GLU A 92 -2.76 -10.99 -0.76
C GLU A 92 -4.17 -10.65 -0.29
N ILE A 93 -5.15 -10.77 -1.18
CA ILE A 93 -6.57 -10.65 -0.84
C ILE A 93 -7.38 -11.72 -1.57
N HIS A 94 -8.60 -11.96 -1.09
CA HIS A 94 -9.63 -12.74 -1.75
C HIS A 94 -10.77 -11.83 -2.18
N LYS A 95 -11.35 -12.12 -3.35
CA LYS A 95 -12.59 -11.51 -3.84
C LYS A 95 -13.67 -12.58 -4.00
N GLN A 96 -14.86 -12.17 -4.48
CA GLN A 96 -16.00 -13.06 -4.71
C GLN A 96 -15.59 -14.38 -5.39
N GLY A 97 -16.18 -15.48 -4.92
CA GLY A 97 -15.80 -16.83 -5.37
C GLY A 97 -14.53 -17.38 -4.72
N ASN A 98 -14.01 -16.74 -3.68
CA ASN A 98 -12.77 -17.13 -2.98
C ASN A 98 -11.55 -17.20 -3.91
N HIS A 99 -11.52 -16.33 -4.93
CA HIS A 99 -10.38 -16.23 -5.83
C HIS A 99 -9.30 -15.36 -5.20
N LYS A 100 -8.06 -15.86 -5.18
CA LYS A 100 -6.89 -15.18 -4.61
C LYS A 100 -6.27 -14.19 -5.59
N PHE A 101 -5.95 -12.99 -5.09
CA PHE A 101 -5.32 -11.89 -5.82
C PHE A 101 -4.16 -11.30 -5.01
N VAL A 102 -3.30 -10.56 -5.68
CA VAL A 102 -2.36 -9.61 -5.07
C VAL A 102 -2.88 -8.21 -5.31
N ASP A 103 -3.06 -7.48 -4.22
CA ASP A 103 -3.51 -6.09 -4.14
C ASP A 103 -2.29 -5.19 -3.95
N MET A 104 -2.03 -4.32 -4.93
CA MET A 104 -0.99 -3.29 -4.89
C MET A 104 -1.69 -1.94 -4.73
N ALA A 105 -1.82 -1.48 -3.49
CA ALA A 105 -2.58 -0.30 -3.16
C ALA A 105 -1.65 0.90 -2.93
N GLU A 106 -1.76 1.94 -3.76
CA GLU A 106 -1.25 3.27 -3.43
C GLU A 106 -2.28 3.98 -2.53
N LEU A 107 -1.83 4.46 -1.39
CA LEU A 107 -2.61 5.14 -0.38
C LEU A 107 -2.19 6.60 -0.27
N TYR A 108 -3.15 7.45 0.08
CA TYR A 108 -2.91 8.85 0.38
C TYR A 108 -3.69 9.24 1.64
N PHE A 109 -3.14 10.16 2.43
CA PHE A 109 -3.87 10.71 3.57
C PHE A 109 -5.03 11.59 3.09
N CYS A 110 -6.26 11.23 3.46
CA CYS A 110 -7.44 12.00 3.08
C CYS A 110 -7.79 13.01 4.16
N PRO A 111 -7.63 14.33 3.94
CA PRO A 111 -7.86 15.33 5.00
C PRO A 111 -9.33 15.44 5.42
N HIS A 112 -10.28 14.92 4.62
CA HIS A 112 -11.69 14.89 4.98
C HIS A 112 -12.08 13.67 5.81
N CYS A 113 -11.30 12.60 5.71
CA CYS A 113 -11.52 11.37 6.47
C CYS A 113 -10.58 11.24 7.67
N GLU A 114 -9.48 11.99 7.65
CA GLU A 114 -8.37 11.94 8.62
C GLU A 114 -7.73 10.54 8.74
N VAL A 115 -7.83 9.75 7.66
CA VAL A 115 -7.26 8.40 7.55
C VAL A 115 -6.63 8.19 6.17
N TYR A 116 -5.84 7.12 6.04
CA TYR A 116 -5.30 6.70 4.75
C TYR A 116 -6.37 6.04 3.88
N CYS A 117 -6.52 6.56 2.68
CA CYS A 117 -7.49 6.11 1.72
C CYS A 117 -6.83 5.59 0.45
N ARG A 118 -7.53 4.71 -0.26
CA ARG A 118 -7.07 4.15 -1.53
C ARG A 118 -7.08 5.23 -2.61
N SER A 119 -5.96 5.38 -3.31
CA SER A 119 -5.90 6.15 -4.55
C SER A 119 -6.50 5.35 -5.71
N GLN A 120 -6.70 6.02 -6.84
CA GLN A 120 -7.13 5.38 -8.09
C GLN A 120 -6.02 4.56 -8.77
N ASN A 121 -4.77 4.68 -8.31
CA ASN A 121 -3.61 4.01 -8.89
C ASN A 121 -3.38 2.59 -8.32
N SER A 122 -4.40 2.00 -7.67
CA SER A 122 -4.28 0.65 -7.12
C SER A 122 -4.45 -0.41 -8.21
N ILE A 123 -3.61 -1.44 -8.20
CA ILE A 123 -3.64 -2.55 -9.15
C ILE A 123 -4.04 -3.82 -8.39
N VAL A 124 -4.92 -4.63 -8.99
CA VAL A 124 -5.24 -5.97 -8.47
C VAL A 124 -4.90 -7.02 -9.51
N LEU A 125 -4.00 -7.93 -9.17
CA LEU A 125 -3.50 -8.97 -10.06
C LEU A 125 -3.96 -10.35 -9.59
N PRO A 126 -4.48 -11.24 -10.47
CA PRO A 126 -4.71 -12.63 -10.11
C PRO A 126 -3.45 -13.30 -9.56
N PHE A 127 -3.56 -14.03 -8.45
CA PHE A 127 -2.40 -14.59 -7.76
C PHE A 127 -1.57 -15.53 -8.64
N LYS A 128 -2.23 -16.28 -9.54
CA LYS A 128 -1.56 -17.16 -10.52
C LYS A 128 -0.64 -16.38 -11.46
N LEU A 129 -0.99 -15.14 -11.83
CA LEU A 129 -0.14 -14.29 -12.66
C LEU A 129 1.01 -13.69 -11.85
N TRP A 130 0.75 -13.25 -10.62
CA TRP A 130 1.80 -12.80 -9.69
C TRP A 130 2.90 -13.85 -9.54
N LYS A 131 2.53 -15.12 -9.29
CA LYS A 131 3.49 -16.21 -9.15
C LYS A 131 4.33 -16.46 -10.40
N LYS A 132 3.77 -16.27 -11.60
CA LYS A 132 4.55 -16.37 -12.83
C LYS A 132 5.57 -15.24 -12.97
N LEU A 133 5.21 -14.02 -12.58
CA LEU A 133 6.11 -12.86 -12.60
C LEU A 133 7.25 -13.00 -11.59
N GLU A 134 6.96 -13.52 -10.40
CA GLU A 134 7.97 -13.82 -9.38
C GLU A 134 9.00 -14.85 -9.89
N LEU A 135 8.53 -15.93 -10.51
CA LEU A 135 9.39 -16.97 -11.09
C LEU A 135 10.24 -16.47 -12.28
N SER A 136 9.73 -15.53 -13.09
CA SER A 136 10.49 -14.95 -14.19
C SER A 136 11.60 -13.99 -13.77
N ASN A 137 11.59 -13.53 -12.51
CA ASN A 137 12.62 -12.67 -11.94
C ASN A 137 13.72 -13.47 -11.21
N LEU A 138 13.63 -14.81 -11.18
CA LEU A 138 14.74 -15.63 -10.71
C LEU A 138 15.89 -15.55 -11.73
N PRO A 139 17.14 -15.36 -11.28
CA PRO A 139 18.28 -15.35 -12.18
C PRO A 139 18.29 -16.68 -12.93
N VAL A 140 18.23 -16.61 -14.26
CA VAL A 140 18.45 -17.77 -15.11
C VAL A 140 19.88 -18.22 -14.85
N SER A 141 20.06 -19.28 -14.07
CA SER A 141 21.33 -19.98 -13.94
C SER A 141 21.59 -20.69 -15.27
N ASN A 142 22.00 -19.94 -16.29
CA ASN A 142 22.58 -20.54 -17.48
C ASN A 142 23.96 -21.05 -17.06
N PRO A 143 24.21 -22.38 -17.08
CA PRO A 143 25.58 -22.86 -16.95
C PRO A 143 26.38 -22.26 -18.12
N ILE A 144 27.46 -21.55 -17.79
CA ILE A 144 28.44 -21.10 -18.76
C ILE A 144 29.00 -22.38 -19.40
N PRO A 145 28.91 -22.57 -20.73
CA PRO A 145 29.54 -23.72 -21.36
C PRO A 145 31.05 -23.64 -21.11
N GLU A 146 31.61 -24.70 -20.53
CA GLU A 146 33.05 -24.86 -20.37
C GLU A 146 33.71 -24.74 -21.74
N ILE A 147 34.51 -23.69 -21.92
CA ILE A 147 35.40 -23.60 -23.07
C ILE A 147 36.54 -24.56 -22.77
N THR A 148 36.47 -25.76 -23.35
CA THR A 148 37.61 -26.67 -23.41
C THR A 148 38.59 -26.16 -24.47
N SER A 149 39.79 -25.78 -24.02
CA SER A 149 40.98 -25.54 -24.86
C SER A 149 42.04 -26.57 -24.56
#